data_AF-A0A8T4IXX8-F1
#
_entry.id   AF-A0A8T4IXX8-F1
#
_cell.length_a   1.000
_cell.length_b   1.000
_cell.length_c   1.000
_cell.angle_alpha   90.00
_cell.angle_beta   90.00
_cell.angle_gamma   90.00
#
_symmetry.space_group_name_H-M   'P 1'
#
loop_
_entity.id
_entity.type
_entity.pdbx_description
1 polymer ?
#
loop_
_entity_poly.entity_id
_entity_poly.type
_entity_poly.pdbx_seq_one_letter_code
_entity_poly.pdbx_strand_id
1 'polypeptide(L)'
;ALPGKDGWVSLHLADTAPLLLPPPLPVELTPLHQSALEVLAPGYGLFFRQIADQVRATTHPEATDPQLADVLWDLAWSGRLTNDTLSPLRSLLGSGRTAGATAHRAKRAVPRGRYGSLTAATARAGTNRPTASRGGPPTVAGRWSLL
;
A
#
# COMPACT_ATOMS: atom_id res chain seq x y z
N ALA A 1 -14.85 -1.71 -14.47
CA ALA A 1 -14.50 -1.05 -13.20
C ALA A 1 -15.75 -0.40 -12.63
N LEU A 2 -15.89 -0.36 -11.30
CA LEU A 2 -16.93 0.46 -10.67
C LEU A 2 -16.59 1.95 -10.86
N PRO A 3 -17.58 2.86 -10.88
CA PRO A 3 -17.31 4.29 -10.96
C PRO A 3 -16.58 4.79 -9.71
N GLY A 4 -15.69 5.78 -9.86
CA GLY A 4 -15.03 6.45 -8.73
C GLY A 4 -13.88 5.64 -8.12
N LYS A 5 -13.74 5.73 -6.79
CA LYS A 5 -12.72 5.00 -6.00
C LYS A 5 -13.24 3.69 -5.40
N ASP A 6 -14.34 3.16 -5.94
CA ASP A 6 -14.97 1.95 -5.44
C ASP A 6 -14.36 0.70 -6.09
N GLY A 7 -14.18 -0.37 -5.30
CA GLY A 7 -13.56 -1.61 -5.74
C GLY A 7 -14.00 -2.80 -4.90
N TRP A 8 -13.93 -4.00 -5.47
CA TRP A 8 -14.20 -5.25 -4.76
C TRP A 8 -12.92 -5.76 -4.10
N VAL A 9 -13.03 -6.27 -2.87
CA VAL A 9 -11.95 -6.94 -2.16
C VAL A 9 -12.38 -8.37 -1.88
N SER A 10 -11.57 -9.33 -2.34
CA SER A 10 -11.74 -10.75 -2.06
C SER A 10 -10.64 -11.22 -1.13
N LEU A 11 -10.97 -12.04 -0.14
CA LEU A 11 -10.01 -12.66 0.77
C LEU A 11 -9.96 -14.16 0.48
N HIS A 12 -8.79 -14.65 0.10
CA HIS A 12 -8.54 -16.06 -0.18
C HIS A 12 -7.53 -16.59 0.84
N LEU A 13 -7.67 -17.86 1.22
CA LEU A 13 -6.62 -18.54 1.96
C LEU A 13 -5.44 -18.79 1.01
N ALA A 14 -4.21 -18.68 1.51
CA ALA A 14 -3.01 -18.73 0.68
C ALA A 14 -2.86 -20.05 -0.11
N ASP A 15 -3.33 -21.15 0.46
CA ASP A 15 -3.33 -22.50 -0.12
C ASP A 15 -4.35 -22.67 -1.26
N THR A 16 -5.45 -21.93 -1.22
CA THR A 16 -6.54 -22.00 -2.22
C THR A 16 -6.54 -20.83 -3.21
N ALA A 17 -5.79 -19.76 -2.91
CA ALA A 17 -5.73 -18.57 -3.75
C ALA A 17 -5.36 -18.86 -5.22
N PRO A 18 -4.36 -19.70 -5.56
CA PRO A 18 -4.03 -19.99 -6.95
C PRO A 18 -5.16 -20.65 -7.75
N LEU A 19 -6.14 -21.26 -7.07
CA LEU A 19 -7.27 -21.94 -7.70
C LEU A 19 -8.51 -21.04 -7.81
N LEU A 20 -8.61 -20.00 -6.98
CA LEU A 20 -9.80 -19.19 -6.82
C LEU A 20 -9.65 -17.76 -7.37
N LEU A 21 -8.41 -17.27 -7.51
CA LEU A 21 -8.17 -15.94 -8.01
C LEU A 21 -8.58 -15.85 -9.49
N PRO A 22 -9.36 -14.81 -9.88
CA PRO A 22 -9.61 -14.55 -11.28
C PRO A 22 -8.30 -14.15 -11.98
N PRO A 23 -8.19 -14.36 -13.30
CA PRO A 23 -7.03 -13.86 -14.03
C PRO A 23 -6.91 -12.33 -13.87
N PRO A 24 -5.67 -11.79 -13.84
CA PRO A 24 -5.47 -10.36 -13.75
C PRO A 24 -6.24 -9.59 -14.83
N LEU A 25 -6.86 -8.49 -14.44
CA LEU A 25 -7.61 -7.64 -15.37
C LEU A 25 -6.64 -6.98 -16.37
N PRO A 26 -7.08 -6.77 -17.62
CA PRO A 26 -6.28 -6.02 -18.60
C PRO A 26 -5.98 -4.61 -18.07
N VAL A 27 -4.70 -4.26 -18.04
CA VAL A 27 -4.20 -2.93 -17.72
C VAL A 27 -3.07 -2.59 -18.70
N GLU A 28 -3.03 -1.35 -19.17
CA GLU A 28 -1.93 -0.87 -20.00
C GLU A 28 -0.68 -0.69 -19.14
N LEU A 29 0.29 -1.58 -19.31
CA LEU A 29 1.53 -1.55 -18.53
C LEU A 29 2.50 -0.55 -19.14
N THR A 30 2.63 0.61 -18.49
CA THR A 30 3.71 1.56 -18.80
C THR A 30 5.07 0.99 -18.39
N PRO A 31 6.20 1.56 -18.88
CA PRO A 31 7.54 1.13 -18.46
C PRO A 31 7.74 1.16 -16.93
N LEU A 32 7.11 2.11 -16.23
CA LEU A 32 7.19 2.19 -14.77
C LEU A 32 6.46 1.02 -14.09
N HIS A 33 5.34 0.55 -14.65
CA HIS A 33 4.65 -0.65 -14.17
C HIS A 33 5.53 -1.89 -14.33
N GLN A 34 6.19 -2.02 -15.48
CA GLN A 34 7.07 -3.15 -15.78
C GLN A 34 8.24 -3.21 -14.80
N SER A 35 8.91 -2.07 -14.55
CA SER A 35 10.01 -2.01 -13.59
C SER A 35 9.57 -2.33 -12.15
N ALA A 36 8.37 -1.92 -11.74
CA ALA A 36 7.83 -2.30 -10.44
C ALA A 36 7.56 -3.82 -10.34
N LEU A 37 7.05 -4.44 -11.41
CA LEU A 37 6.85 -5.89 -11.49
C LEU A 37 8.18 -6.65 -11.45
N GLU A 38 9.20 -6.17 -12.18
CA GLU A 38 10.55 -6.76 -12.19
C GLU A 38 11.20 -6.73 -10.80
N VAL A 39 11.07 -5.61 -10.09
CA VAL A 39 11.57 -5.45 -8.71
C VAL A 39 10.90 -6.44 -7.75
N LEU A 40 9.64 -6.79 -7.98
CA LEU A 40 8.87 -7.72 -7.15
C LEU A 40 8.94 -9.18 -7.64
N ALA A 41 9.48 -9.43 -8.83
CA ALA A 41 9.64 -10.76 -9.44
C ALA A 41 10.36 -11.80 -8.57
N PRO A 42 11.34 -11.43 -7.71
CA PRO A 42 11.97 -12.39 -6.80
C PRO A 42 11.02 -13.04 -5.77
N GLY A 43 9.77 -12.57 -5.65
CA GLY A 43 8.70 -13.27 -4.94
C GLY A 43 8.60 -12.99 -3.45
N TYR A 44 9.36 -12.03 -2.91
CA TYR A 44 9.25 -11.62 -1.51
C TYR A 44 8.55 -10.26 -1.37
N GLY A 45 7.85 -10.07 -0.25
CA GLY A 45 7.18 -8.82 0.05
C GLY A 45 8.16 -7.69 0.38
N LEU A 46 8.07 -6.58 -0.35
CA LEU A 46 8.90 -5.39 -0.18
C LEU A 46 8.12 -4.21 0.39
N PHE A 47 8.77 -3.42 1.25
CA PHE A 47 8.23 -2.13 1.67
C PHE A 47 8.37 -1.10 0.54
N PHE A 48 7.46 -0.12 0.49
CA PHE A 48 7.43 0.92 -0.55
C PHE A 48 8.80 1.57 -0.81
N ARG A 49 9.58 1.88 0.23
CA ARG A 49 10.91 2.48 0.04
C ARG A 49 11.90 1.57 -0.65
N GLN A 50 11.87 0.28 -0.34
CA GLN A 50 12.74 -0.69 -1.02
C GLN A 50 12.40 -0.78 -2.51
N ILE A 51 11.10 -0.76 -2.84
CA ILE A 51 10.64 -0.75 -4.23
C ILE A 51 11.09 0.54 -4.92
N ALA A 52 10.81 1.70 -4.31
CA ALA A 52 11.15 2.99 -4.87
C ALA A 52 12.67 3.17 -5.09
N ASP A 53 13.48 2.75 -4.12
CA ASP A 53 14.93 2.85 -4.21
C ASP A 53 15.48 1.93 -5.31
N GLN A 54 14.97 0.71 -5.44
CA GLN A 54 15.39 -0.20 -6.53
C GLN A 54 14.96 0.31 -7.91
N VAL A 55 13.70 0.73 -8.09
CA VAL A 55 13.20 1.27 -9.37
C VAL A 55 14.02 2.49 -9.82
N ARG A 56 14.34 3.38 -8.89
CA ARG A 56 15.14 4.60 -9.16
C ARG A 56 16.60 4.28 -9.43
N ALA A 57 17.16 3.28 -8.77
CA ALA A 57 18.55 2.89 -8.96
C ALA A 57 18.80 2.25 -10.34
N THR A 58 17.80 1.61 -10.95
CA THR A 58 17.98 0.80 -12.17
C THR A 58 17.40 1.43 -13.42
N THR A 59 16.17 1.97 -13.34
CA THR A 59 15.32 2.17 -14.52
C THR A 59 14.68 3.54 -14.63
N HIS A 60 14.26 4.13 -13.51
CA HIS A 60 13.49 5.40 -13.50
C HIS A 60 13.96 6.32 -12.37
N PRO A 61 15.17 6.91 -12.46
CA PRO A 61 15.74 7.73 -11.38
C PRO A 61 14.88 8.95 -11.02
N GLU A 62 14.12 9.48 -11.97
CA GLU A 62 13.19 10.60 -11.82
C GLU A 62 11.80 10.22 -11.27
N ALA A 63 11.49 8.94 -11.09
CA ALA A 63 10.16 8.51 -10.64
C ALA A 63 9.83 9.06 -9.25
N THR A 64 8.73 9.80 -9.12
CA THR A 64 8.31 10.40 -7.85
C THR A 64 7.55 9.40 -6.97
N ASP A 65 7.48 9.66 -5.65
CA ASP A 65 6.72 8.81 -4.74
C ASP A 65 5.22 8.69 -5.11
N PRO A 66 4.52 9.78 -5.51
CA PRO A 66 3.14 9.69 -5.94
C PRO A 66 2.97 8.80 -7.18
N GLN A 67 3.84 8.94 -8.18
CA GLN A 67 3.78 8.11 -9.40
C GLN A 67 3.97 6.62 -9.09
N LEU A 68 4.93 6.29 -8.23
CA LEU A 68 5.14 4.91 -7.78
C LEU A 68 3.96 4.39 -6.96
N ALA A 69 3.35 5.24 -6.13
CA ALA A 69 2.16 4.87 -5.37
C ALA A 69 0.97 4.56 -6.29
N ASP A 70 0.75 5.38 -7.31
CA ASP A 70 -0.31 5.16 -8.31
C ASP A 70 -0.08 3.84 -9.06
N VAL A 71 1.16 3.58 -9.51
CA VAL A 71 1.53 2.30 -10.17
C VAL A 71 1.26 1.09 -9.29
N LEU A 72 1.61 1.14 -7.99
CA LEU A 72 1.31 0.02 -7.08
C LEU A 72 -0.19 -0.23 -6.95
N TRP A 73 -1.00 0.83 -6.93
CA TRP A 73 -2.45 0.70 -6.86
C TRP A 73 -3.08 0.22 -8.17
N ASP A 74 -2.59 0.66 -9.33
CA ASP A 74 -3.04 0.17 -10.63
C ASP A 74 -2.74 -1.34 -10.80
N LEU A 75 -1.56 -1.78 -10.34
CA LEU A 75 -1.20 -3.19 -10.32
C LEU A 75 -2.01 -4.00 -9.30
N ALA A 76 -2.34 -3.42 -8.15
CA ALA A 76 -3.21 -4.07 -7.16
C ALA A 76 -4.65 -4.23 -7.66
N TRP A 77 -5.21 -3.18 -8.27
CA TRP A 77 -6.57 -3.23 -8.82
C TRP A 77 -6.69 -4.11 -10.06
N SER A 78 -5.61 -4.29 -10.82
CA SER A 78 -5.55 -5.28 -11.88
C SER A 78 -5.33 -6.72 -11.39
N GLY A 79 -5.17 -6.93 -10.08
CA GLY A 79 -4.99 -8.27 -9.49
C GLY A 79 -3.59 -8.85 -9.68
N ARG A 80 -2.57 -8.02 -9.87
CA ARG A 80 -1.16 -8.44 -10.03
C ARG A 80 -0.36 -8.33 -8.74
N LEU A 81 -0.76 -7.42 -7.84
CA LEU A 81 -0.12 -7.19 -6.55
C LEU A 81 -1.09 -7.42 -5.38
N THR A 82 -0.52 -7.77 -4.23
CA THR A 82 -1.20 -7.83 -2.94
C THR A 82 -0.39 -7.12 -1.86
N ASN A 83 -1.01 -6.92 -0.69
CA ASN A 83 -0.40 -6.31 0.48
C ASN A 83 -0.70 -7.13 1.74
N ASP A 84 0.26 -7.20 2.66
CA ASP A 84 0.13 -7.95 3.92
C ASP A 84 -0.80 -7.29 4.96
N THR A 85 -1.33 -6.10 4.69
CA THR A 85 -2.24 -5.38 5.59
C THR A 85 -3.33 -4.60 4.87
N LEU A 86 -4.46 -4.39 5.54
CA LEU A 86 -5.53 -3.49 5.08
C LEU A 86 -5.28 -2.03 5.48
N SER A 87 -4.13 -1.71 6.07
CA SER A 87 -3.75 -0.33 6.41
C SER A 87 -3.70 0.62 5.19
N PRO A 88 -3.00 0.31 4.08
CA PRO A 88 -2.92 1.18 2.90
C PRO A 88 -4.29 1.43 2.28
N LEU A 89 -5.14 0.39 2.16
CA LEU A 89 -6.51 0.51 1.66
C LEU A 89 -7.35 1.44 2.54
N ARG A 90 -7.30 1.27 3.86
CA ARG A 90 -8.01 2.16 4.79
C ARG A 90 -7.52 3.61 4.69
N SER A 91 -6.22 3.84 4.50
CA SER A 91 -5.67 5.17 4.28
C SER A 91 -6.14 5.78 2.95
N LEU A 92 -6.15 4.98 1.87
CA LEU A 92 -6.59 5.41 0.54
C LEU A 92 -8.05 5.88 0.56
N LEU A 93 -8.93 5.11 1.19
CA LEU A 93 -10.36 5.43 1.33
C LEU A 93 -10.62 6.51 2.39
N GLY A 94 -9.78 6.60 3.43
CA GLY A 94 -9.88 7.58 4.50
C GLY A 94 -9.43 9.00 4.09
N SER A 95 -8.71 9.14 2.98
CA SER A 95 -8.28 10.42 2.40
C SER A 95 -9.47 11.15 1.74
N GLY A 96 -10.40 11.62 2.56
CA GLY A 96 -11.63 12.29 2.10
C GLY A 96 -11.42 13.73 1.60
N ARG A 97 -10.36 14.01 0.84
CA ARG A 97 -10.06 15.34 0.26
C ARG A 97 -9.98 15.34 -1.28
N THR A 98 -10.32 14.25 -1.96
CA THR A 98 -10.35 14.19 -3.44
C THR A 98 -11.78 14.13 -3.96
N ALA A 99 -12.03 14.67 -5.15
CA ALA A 99 -13.28 14.44 -5.88
C ALA A 99 -13.51 12.92 -6.08
N GLY A 100 -14.74 12.45 -5.90
CA GLY A 100 -15.06 11.01 -5.91
C GLY A 100 -14.70 10.27 -4.61
N ALA A 101 -14.58 10.98 -3.48
CA ALA A 101 -14.42 10.36 -2.16
C ALA A 101 -15.58 9.41 -1.87
N THR A 102 -15.26 8.24 -1.29
CA THR A 102 -16.26 7.22 -0.98
C THR A 102 -17.35 7.79 -0.07
N ALA A 103 -18.61 7.42 -0.36
CA ALA A 103 -19.76 7.88 0.42
C ALA A 103 -19.65 7.49 1.91
N HIS A 104 -18.98 6.37 2.19
CA HIS A 104 -18.70 5.88 3.54
C HIS A 104 -17.30 6.27 3.99
N ARG A 105 -17.15 7.50 4.48
CA ARG A 105 -15.90 7.98 5.08
C ARG A 105 -15.57 7.19 6.35
N ALA A 106 -14.35 6.65 6.41
CA ALA A 106 -13.84 6.07 7.65
C ALA A 106 -13.82 7.14 8.77
N LYS A 107 -14.49 6.86 9.89
CA LYS A 107 -14.55 7.77 11.04
C LYS A 107 -13.13 8.02 11.57
N ARG A 108 -12.72 9.28 11.67
CA ARG A 108 -11.42 9.66 12.24
C ARG A 108 -11.30 9.05 13.63
N ALA A 109 -10.26 8.25 13.86
CA ALA A 109 -9.98 7.69 15.18
C ALA A 109 -9.82 8.84 16.19
N VAL A 110 -10.67 8.86 17.22
CA VAL A 110 -10.58 9.88 18.28
C VAL A 110 -9.26 9.66 19.01
N PRO A 111 -8.41 10.70 19.17
CA PRO A 111 -7.21 10.58 19.98
C PRO A 111 -7.63 10.17 21.38
N ARG A 112 -7.26 8.96 21.81
CA ARG A 112 -7.46 8.56 23.20
C ARG A 112 -6.48 9.38 24.04
N GLY A 113 -7.01 10.42 24.71
CA GLY A 113 -6.27 11.19 25.69
C GLY A 113 -5.72 10.24 26.75
N ARG A 114 -4.40 10.08 26.80
CA ARG A 114 -3.74 9.20 27.75
C ARG A 114 -3.59 9.96 29.08
N TYR A 115 -4.70 10.17 29.78
CA TYR A 115 -4.66 10.60 31.18
C TYR A 115 -4.17 9.40 32.00
N GLY A 116 -2.96 9.51 32.54
CA GLY A 116 -2.36 8.51 33.42
C GLY A 116 -1.18 7.76 32.81
N SER A 117 0.01 8.30 33.02
CA SER A 117 1.23 7.56 33.40
C SER A 117 2.45 8.45 33.11
N LEU A 118 2.82 9.24 34.12
CA LEU A 118 4.12 9.89 34.22
C LEU A 118 5.27 8.88 34.47
N THR A 119 4.96 7.58 34.49
CA THR A 119 5.93 6.47 34.59
C THR A 119 6.23 5.80 33.25
N ALA A 120 5.55 6.18 32.15
CA ALA A 120 5.81 5.65 30.81
C ALA A 120 6.76 6.53 29.96
N ALA A 121 7.39 7.54 30.56
CA ALA A 121 8.41 8.36 29.90
C ALA A 121 9.76 7.61 29.80
N THR A 122 10.06 6.69 30.72
CA THR A 122 11.31 5.90 30.70
C THR A 122 11.18 4.57 29.97
N ALA A 123 9.96 4.01 29.85
CA ALA A 123 9.74 2.75 29.12
C ALA A 123 9.53 2.92 27.60
N ARG A 124 9.40 4.16 27.09
CA ARG A 124 9.32 4.44 25.64
C ARG A 124 10.65 4.78 24.98
N ALA A 125 11.75 4.77 25.72
CA ALA A 125 13.09 4.85 25.15
C ALA A 125 13.52 3.56 24.41
N GLY A 126 12.71 2.49 24.46
CA GLY A 126 13.09 1.16 23.95
C GLY A 126 12.25 0.57 22.81
N THR A 127 11.22 1.25 22.30
CA THR A 127 10.48 0.73 21.14
C THR A 127 10.53 1.75 20.02
N ASN A 128 11.50 1.56 19.12
CA ASN A 128 11.53 2.11 17.77
C ASN A 128 10.16 1.89 17.11
N ARG A 129 9.23 2.84 17.28
CA ARG A 129 8.17 3.03 16.31
C ARG A 129 8.86 3.68 15.12
N PRO A 130 8.99 3.00 13.96
CA PRO A 130 9.65 3.58 12.82
C PRO A 130 8.99 4.91 12.53
N THR A 131 9.80 5.96 12.47
CA THR A 131 9.35 7.29 12.13
C THR A 131 8.59 7.21 10.80
N ALA A 132 7.38 7.79 10.78
CA ALA A 132 6.50 7.82 9.62
C ALA A 132 7.17 8.41 8.35
N SER A 133 8.35 9.05 8.49
CA SER A 133 9.15 9.59 7.39
C SER A 133 9.94 8.54 6.60
N ARG A 134 10.22 7.35 7.14
CA ARG A 134 10.93 6.28 6.39
C ARG A 134 10.02 5.24 5.73
N GLY A 135 8.70 5.35 5.88
CA GLY A 135 7.75 4.31 5.44
C GLY A 135 7.14 4.51 4.04
N GLY A 136 7.21 5.71 3.46
CA GLY A 136 6.36 6.05 2.31
C GLY A 136 5.03 6.68 2.74
N PRO A 137 4.22 7.17 1.78
CA PRO A 137 2.86 7.63 2.06
C PRO A 137 2.03 6.55 2.80
N PRO A 138 1.10 6.93 3.69
CA PRO A 138 0.28 5.96 4.44
C PRO A 138 -0.63 5.10 3.55
N THR A 139 -0.85 5.52 2.30
CA THR A 139 -1.59 4.79 1.25
C THR A 139 -0.79 3.64 0.64
N VAL A 140 0.50 3.50 0.94
CA VAL A 140 1.38 2.43 0.45
C VAL A 140 2.13 1.70 1.56
N ALA A 141 1.63 1.81 2.80
CA ALA A 141 2.17 1.08 3.94
C ALA A 141 2.05 -0.44 3.77
N GLY A 142 2.85 -1.19 4.53
CA GLY A 142 2.89 -2.66 4.46
C GLY A 142 3.90 -3.17 3.42
N ARG A 143 3.90 -4.49 3.24
CA ARG A 143 4.72 -5.18 2.26
C ARG A 143 3.89 -5.51 1.03
N TRP A 144 4.38 -5.10 -0.13
CA TRP A 144 3.79 -5.40 -1.43
C TRP A 144 4.50 -6.59 -2.04
N SER A 145 3.73 -7.52 -2.61
CA SER A 145 4.25 -8.70 -3.31
C SER A 145 3.44 -8.99 -4.56
N LEU A 146 4.03 -9.74 -5.49
CA LEU A 146 3.28 -10.36 -6.59
C LEU A 146 2.23 -11.34 -6.04
N LEU A 147 1.11 -11.47 -6.76
CA LEU A 147 0.10 -12.52 -6.59
C LEU A 147 0.43 -13.76 -7.42
#